data_AF-A0A937D0J7-F1
#
_entry.id   AF-A0A937D0J7-F1
#
_cell.length_a   1.000
_cell.length_b   1.000
_cell.length_c   1.000
_cell.angle_alpha   90.00
_cell.angle_beta   90.00
_cell.angle_gamma   90.00
#
_symmetry.space_group_name_H-M   'P 1'
#
loop_
_entity.id
_entity.type
_entity.pdbx_description
1 polymer ?
#
loop_
_entity_poly.entity_id
_entity_poly.type
_entity_poly.pdbx_seq_one_letter_code
_entity_poly.pdbx_strand_id
1 'polypeptide(L)' 'MPLQLEPNLREPGKRYFRDFTPGDDFYESLIEAHRDLTDEQSERLNARLILLLCNHIGDITVLRDAMALARKNL' A
#
# COMPACT_ATOMS: atom_id res chain seq x y z
N MET A 1 -0.35 4.76 -16.50
CA MET A 1 -0.53 3.28 -16.45
C MET A 1 -1.88 3.04 -15.78
N PRO A 2 -2.73 2.07 -16.18
CA PRO A 2 -4.01 1.90 -15.50
C PRO A 2 -3.81 1.48 -14.03
N LEU A 3 -4.76 1.85 -13.17
CA LEU A 3 -4.80 1.38 -11.78
C LEU A 3 -4.96 -0.14 -11.74
N GLN A 4 -4.09 -0.83 -11.01
CA GLN A 4 -4.12 -2.28 -10.84
C GLN A 4 -4.88 -2.64 -9.56
N LEU A 5 -5.89 -3.50 -9.69
CA LEU A 5 -6.75 -3.94 -8.57
C LEU A 5 -6.43 -5.36 -8.09
N GLU A 6 -5.66 -6.11 -8.89
CA GLU A 6 -5.22 -7.47 -8.55
C GLU A 6 -3.95 -7.43 -7.69
N PRO A 7 -3.73 -8.41 -6.79
CA PRO A 7 -2.50 -8.53 -6.03
C PRO A 7 -1.26 -8.55 -6.95
N ASN A 8 -0.31 -7.65 -6.70
CA ASN A 8 0.90 -7.49 -7.53
C ASN A 8 2.16 -7.22 -6.69
N LEU A 9 2.16 -7.63 -5.42
CA LEU A 9 3.33 -7.50 -4.54
C LEU A 9 4.40 -8.51 -4.96
N ARG A 10 5.60 -7.99 -5.22
CA ARG A 10 6.77 -8.77 -5.64
C ARG A 10 8.05 -8.04 -5.31
N GLU A 11 9.08 -8.78 -4.96
CA GLU A 11 10.44 -8.28 -4.82
C GLU A 11 11.26 -8.64 -6.08
N PRO A 12 11.84 -7.67 -6.81
CA PRO A 12 12.67 -7.96 -7.97
C PRO A 12 13.83 -8.92 -7.62
N GLY A 13 13.91 -10.05 -8.32
CA GLY A 13 14.96 -11.06 -8.13
C GLY A 13 14.71 -12.07 -7.00
N LYS A 14 13.66 -11.91 -6.20
CA LYS A 14 13.24 -12.90 -5.19
C LYS A 14 12.21 -13.84 -5.80
N ARG A 15 12.49 -15.15 -5.76
CA ARG A 15 11.53 -16.19 -6.17
C ARG A 15 10.88 -16.76 -4.92
N TYR A 16 9.58 -16.50 -4.77
CA TYR A 16 8.80 -17.07 -3.69
C TYR A 16 8.35 -18.48 -4.06
N PHE A 17 8.37 -19.40 -3.09
CA PHE A 17 7.88 -20.77 -3.27
C PHE A 17 6.35 -20.85 -3.23
N ARG A 18 5.69 -19.84 -2.66
CA ARG A 18 4.23 -19.69 -2.62
C ARG A 18 3.89 -18.27 -3.07
N ASP A 19 2.88 -18.14 -3.93
CA ASP A 19 2.54 -16.87 -4.58
C ASP A 19 2.02 -15.79 -3.62
N PHE A 20 1.53 -16.17 -2.43
CA PHE A 20 0.98 -15.24 -1.43
C PHE A 20 2.03 -14.65 -0.47
N THR A 21 3.20 -15.28 -0.36
CA THR A 21 4.24 -14.90 0.60
C THR A 21 4.78 -13.46 0.46
N PRO A 22 4.92 -12.86 -0.74
CA PRO A 22 5.30 -11.45 -0.83
C PRO A 22 4.26 -10.51 -0.19
N GLY A 23 2.98 -10.89 -0.23
CA GLY A 23 1.92 -10.16 0.44
C GLY A 23 2.05 -10.26 1.95
N ASP A 24 2.23 -11.48 2.45
CA ASP A 24 2.41 -11.76 3.88
C ASP A 24 3.61 -10.99 4.46
N ASP A 25 4.78 -11.04 3.80
CA ASP A 25 6.01 -10.32 4.20
C ASP A 25 5.76 -8.79 4.30
N PHE A 26 5.01 -8.23 3.34
CA PHE A 26 4.66 -6.81 3.35
C PHE A 26 3.66 -6.46 4.46
N TYR A 27 2.63 -7.29 4.65
CA TYR A 27 1.63 -7.08 5.72
C TYR A 27 2.27 -7.16 7.10
N GLU A 28 3.19 -8.10 7.31
CA GLU A 28 3.98 -8.18 8.53
C GLU A 28 4.75 -6.87 8.75
N SER A 29 5.52 -6.42 7.75
CA SER A 29 6.28 -5.17 7.83
C SER A 29 5.40 -3.95 8.12
N LEU A 30 4.18 -3.90 7.56
CA LEU A 30 3.22 -2.83 7.81
C LEU A 30 2.72 -2.89 9.26
N ILE A 31 2.35 -4.07 9.77
CA ILE A 31 1.94 -4.25 11.17
C ILE A 31 3.07 -3.84 12.11
N GLU A 32 4.31 -4.22 11.82
CA GLU A 32 5.47 -3.84 12.62
C GLU A 32 5.68 -2.32 12.63
N ALA A 33 5.46 -1.63 11.52
CA ALA A 33 5.57 -0.17 11.45
C ALA A 33 4.57 0.56 12.37
N HIS A 34 3.45 -0.08 12.71
CA HIS A 34 2.45 0.44 13.64
C HIS A 34 2.66 0.00 15.09
N ARG A 35 3.60 -0.91 15.36
CA ARG A 35 3.86 -1.41 16.71
C ARG A 35 4.27 -0.25 17.63
N ASP A 36 3.73 -0.27 18.85
CA ASP A 36 3.98 0.73 19.91
C ASP A 36 3.53 2.18 19.59
N LEU A 37 2.76 2.39 18.51
CA LEU A 37 2.15 3.68 18.19
C LEU A 37 0.77 3.80 18.84
N THR A 38 0.42 5.02 19.26
CA THR A 38 -0.97 5.36 19.57
C THR A 38 -1.81 5.44 18.29
N ASP A 39 -3.13 5.44 18.41
CA ASP A 39 -4.05 5.58 17.27
C ASP A 39 -3.75 6.86 16.45
N GLU A 40 -3.53 7.99 17.12
CA GLU A 40 -3.18 9.26 16.45
C GLU A 40 -1.84 9.16 15.71
N GLN A 41 -0.84 8.51 16.30
CA GLN A 41 0.46 8.31 15.66
C GLN A 41 0.35 7.37 14.45
N SER A 42 -0.47 6.33 14.57
CA SER A 42 -0.79 5.36 13.52
C SER A 42 -1.48 6.04 12.33
N GLU A 43 -2.46 6.91 12.58
CA GLU A 43 -3.10 7.72 11.54
C GLU A 43 -2.11 8.66 10.84
N ARG A 44 -1.22 9.31 11.61
CA ARG A 44 -0.16 10.17 11.05
C ARG A 44 0.84 9.38 10.20
N LEU A 45 1.18 8.15 10.60
CA LEU A 45 2.02 7.26 9.80
C LEU A 45 1.32 6.94 8.48
N ASN A 46 0.05 6.55 8.52
CA ASN A 46 -0.74 6.24 7.32
C ASN A 46 -0.82 7.42 6.36
N ALA A 47 -1.10 8.64 6.87
CA ALA A 47 -1.16 9.84 6.05
C ALA A 47 0.19 10.12 5.35
N ARG A 48 1.32 9.97 6.06
CA ARG A 48 2.66 10.15 5.48
C ARG A 48 2.97 9.07 4.45
N LEU A 49 2.66 7.82 4.74
CA LEU A 49 2.86 6.69 3.83
C LEU A 49 2.08 6.90 2.53
N ILE A 50 0.79 7.28 2.61
CA ILE A 50 -0.04 7.60 1.44
C ILE A 50 0.61 8.68 0.59
N LEU A 51 1.09 9.78 1.19
CA LEU A 51 1.74 10.86 0.43
C LEU A 51 3.04 10.41 -0.25
N LEU A 52 3.85 9.58 0.41
CA LEU A 52 5.06 9.01 -0.18
C LEU A 52 4.74 8.11 -1.37
N LEU A 53 3.73 7.25 -1.25
CA LEU A 53 3.27 6.38 -2.33
C LEU A 53 2.68 7.18 -3.50
N CYS A 54 1.90 8.23 -3.21
CA CYS A 54 1.39 9.14 -4.25
C CYS A 54 2.53 9.77 -5.05
N ASN A 55 3.59 10.23 -4.37
CA ASN A 55 4.77 10.79 -5.04
C ASN A 55 5.53 9.74 -5.86
N HIS A 56 5.62 8.51 -5.36
CA HIS A 56 6.25 7.41 -6.09
C HIS A 56 5.46 7.01 -7.35
N ILE A 57 4.13 7.00 -7.27
CA ILE A 57 3.24 6.70 -8.41
C ILE A 57 3.31 7.81 -9.47
N GLY A 58 3.25 9.08 -9.05
CA GLY A 58 3.43 10.27 -9.91
C GLY A 58 2.32 10.55 -10.94
N ASP A 59 1.46 9.57 -11.25
CA ASP A 59 0.36 9.69 -12.21
C ASP A 59 -0.94 10.14 -11.51
N ILE A 60 -1.29 11.42 -11.69
CA ILE A 60 -2.50 12.04 -11.11
C ILE A 60 -3.79 11.32 -11.54
N THR A 61 -3.83 10.73 -12.73
CA THR A 61 -5.03 10.02 -13.21
C THR A 61 -5.28 8.76 -12.39
N VAL A 62 -4.23 7.97 -12.15
CA VAL A 62 -4.26 6.78 -11.28
C VAL A 62 -4.70 7.13 -9.86
N LEU A 63 -4.17 8.22 -9.31
CA LEU A 63 -4.52 8.67 -7.96
C LEU A 63 -6.00 9.08 -7.85
N ARG A 64 -6.54 9.76 -8.87
CA ARG A 64 -7.96 10.13 -8.91
C ARG A 64 -8.87 8.91 -9.01
N ASP A 65 -8.51 7.95 -9.86
CA ASP A 65 -9.26 6.70 -10.00
C ASP A 65 -9.27 5.89 -8.69
N ALA A 66 -8.12 5.82 -8.01
CA ALA A 66 -8.00 5.17 -6.70
C ALA A 66 -8.90 5.83 -5.64
N MET A 67 -8.89 7.17 -5.57
CA MET A 67 -9.77 7.91 -4.64
C MET A 67 -11.26 7.71 -4.95
N ALA A 68 -11.63 7.69 -6.24
CA ALA A 68 -13.01 7.45 -6.66
C ALA A 68 -13.48 6.05 -6.26
N LEU A 69 -12.64 5.02 -6.44
CA LEU A 69 -12.95 3.65 -6.03
C LEU A 69 -13.01 3.51 -4.50
N ALA A 70 -12.07 4.10 -3.77
CA ALA A 70 -12.07 4.07 -2.30
C ALA A 70 -13.35 4.69 -1.71
N ARG A 71 -13.93 5.71 -2.36
CA ARG A 71 -15.20 6.33 -1.95
C ARG A 71 -16.45 5.53 -2.28
N LYS A 72 -16.41 4.60 -3.26
CA LYS A 72 -17.63 3.95 -3.76
C LYS A 72 -18.36 3.06 -2.74
N ASN A 73 -17.72 2.70 -1.63
CA ASN A 73 -18.26 1.80 -0.61
C ASN A 73 -18.17 2.37 0.82
N LEU A 74 -18.13 3.71 0.94
CA LEU A 74 -18.32 4.44 2.19
C LEU A 74 -19.77 4.94 2.26
#